data_AF-A0A4Q1KDT4-F1
#
_entry.id   AF-A0A4Q1KDT4-F1
#
_cell.length_a   1.000
_cell.length_b   1.000
_cell.length_c   1.000
_cell.angle_alpha   90.00
_cell.angle_beta   90.00
_cell.angle_gamma   90.00
#
_symmetry.space_group_name_H-M   'P 1'
#
loop_
_entity.id
_entity.type
_entity.pdbx_description
1 polymer ?
#
loop_
_entity_poly.entity_id
_entity_poly.type
_entity_poly.pdbx_seq_one_letter_code
_entity_poly.pdbx_strand_id
1 'polypeptide(L)'
;MSDRLLAGEALDILGEVAGKKDAIRPDAFIQKFLDLMDRALAGSPIARTGVELSPYRLRVSFADASRRGDIDFSFNSKSTWTAAQEVGGPGRTKGLYEDVQRLMSADAATNP
;
A
#
# COMPACT_ATOMS: atom_id res chain seq x y z
N MET A 1 3.02 41.58 -23.06
CA MET A 1 2.89 40.15 -22.70
C MET A 1 1.61 40.00 -21.90
N SER A 2 0.71 39.11 -22.31
CA SER A 2 -0.66 39.04 -21.78
C SER A 2 -0.77 37.95 -20.71
N ASP A 3 -1.49 38.23 -19.62
CA ASP A 3 -1.75 37.33 -18.48
C ASP A 3 -2.28 35.95 -18.88
N ARG A 4 -2.88 35.83 -20.07
CA ARG A 4 -3.38 34.58 -20.63
C ARG A 4 -2.27 33.59 -21.01
N LEU A 5 -1.07 34.08 -21.33
CA LEU A 5 0.11 33.24 -21.62
C LEU A 5 0.66 32.63 -20.31
N LEU A 6 0.73 33.44 -19.24
CA LEU A 6 1.19 33.01 -17.91
C LEU A 6 0.27 31.96 -17.28
N ALA A 7 -1.04 32.08 -17.49
CA ALA A 7 -2.00 31.10 -16.98
C ALA A 7 -1.90 29.74 -17.70
N GLY A 8 -1.61 29.75 -19.01
CA GLY A 8 -1.38 28.52 -19.78
C GLY A 8 -0.13 27.78 -19.31
N GLU A 9 0.97 28.49 -19.13
CA GLU A 9 2.24 27.92 -18.64
C GLU A 9 2.12 27.39 -17.20
N ALA A 10 1.37 28.07 -16.32
CA ALA A 10 1.12 27.58 -14.96
C ALA A 10 0.25 26.31 -14.93
N LEU A 11 -0.73 26.20 -15.82
CA LEU A 11 -1.56 25.01 -15.98
C LEU A 11 -0.77 23.84 -16.57
N ASP A 12 0.15 24.11 -17.50
CA ASP A 12 1.03 23.09 -18.05
C ASP A 12 2.03 22.59 -17.01
N ILE A 13 2.59 23.48 -16.17
CA ILE A 13 3.45 23.08 -15.02
C ILE A 13 2.65 22.28 -13.98
N LEU A 14 1.43 22.70 -13.64
CA LEU A 14 0.55 21.92 -12.75
C LEU A 14 0.16 20.58 -13.39
N GLY A 15 -0.03 20.55 -14.70
CA GLY A 15 -0.28 19.34 -15.49
C GLY A 15 0.94 18.44 -15.58
N GLU A 16 2.15 18.97 -15.54
CA GLU A 16 3.41 18.22 -15.51
C GLU A 16 3.69 17.67 -14.10
N VAL A 17 3.36 18.44 -13.05
CA VAL A 17 3.39 17.99 -11.64
C VAL A 17 2.30 16.96 -11.35
N ALA A 18 1.11 17.10 -11.93
CA ALA A 18 0.01 16.15 -11.82
C ALA A 18 0.10 14.99 -12.82
N GLY A 19 0.87 15.17 -13.90
CA GLY A 19 1.11 14.24 -15.02
C GLY A 19 2.34 13.35 -14.80
N LYS A 20 3.22 13.72 -13.86
CA LYS A 20 3.97 12.77 -13.02
C LYS A 20 3.06 12.08 -12.00
N LYS A 21 1.83 11.75 -12.42
CA LYS A 21 1.31 10.42 -12.17
C LYS A 21 2.29 9.46 -12.82
N ASP A 22 3.39 9.22 -12.11
CA ASP A 22 3.98 7.91 -12.07
C ASP A 22 2.77 6.98 -12.03
N ALA A 23 2.49 6.30 -13.14
CA ALA A 23 1.88 5.00 -13.04
C ALA A 23 2.90 4.25 -12.20
N ILE A 24 2.77 4.35 -10.86
CA ILE A 24 3.71 3.77 -9.92
C ILE A 24 3.50 2.28 -10.14
N ARG A 25 4.23 1.73 -11.11
CA ARG A 25 4.59 0.32 -11.09
C ARG A 25 5.08 0.11 -9.67
N PRO A 26 4.56 -0.89 -8.94
CA PRO A 26 5.15 -1.24 -7.67
C PRO A 26 6.65 -1.31 -7.89
N ASP A 27 7.40 -0.41 -7.27
CA ASP A 27 8.85 -0.49 -7.37
C ASP A 27 9.27 -1.85 -6.78
N ALA A 28 10.48 -2.32 -7.07
CA ALA A 28 10.92 -3.64 -6.62
C ALA A 28 10.78 -3.83 -5.10
N PHE A 29 10.77 -2.73 -4.32
CA PHE A 29 10.55 -2.73 -2.89
C PHE A 29 9.09 -3.08 -2.52
N ILE A 30 8.10 -2.42 -3.14
CA ILE A 30 6.68 -2.75 -2.95
C ILE A 30 6.36 -4.15 -3.47
N GLN A 31 6.85 -4.51 -4.65
CA GLN A 31 6.56 -5.83 -5.23
C GLN A 31 7.10 -6.95 -4.34
N LYS A 32 8.35 -6.83 -3.87
CA LYS A 32 8.93 -7.80 -2.93
C LYS A 32 8.05 -7.96 -1.68
N PHE A 33 7.53 -6.87 -1.13
CA PHE A 33 6.65 -6.95 0.04
C PHE A 33 5.33 -7.67 -0.26
N LEU A 34 4.72 -7.42 -1.42
CA LEU A 34 3.51 -8.11 -1.85
C LEU A 34 3.75 -9.60 -2.08
N ASP A 35 4.90 -9.98 -2.66
CA ASP A 35 5.26 -11.39 -2.88
C ASP A 35 5.46 -12.13 -1.54
N LEU A 36 6.13 -11.49 -0.58
CA LEU A 36 6.28 -12.02 0.78
C LEU A 36 4.92 -12.19 1.47
N MET A 37 4.04 -11.21 1.30
CA MET A 37 2.68 -11.25 1.85
C MET A 37 1.86 -12.38 1.23
N ASP A 38 1.84 -12.51 -0.10
CA ASP A 38 1.09 -13.57 -0.77
C ASP A 38 1.60 -14.96 -0.39
N ARG A 39 2.92 -15.11 -0.21
CA ARG A 39 3.52 -16.34 0.32
C ARG A 39 3.07 -16.62 1.76
N ALA A 40 3.13 -15.63 2.65
CA ALA A 40 2.74 -15.78 4.04
C ALA A 40 1.24 -16.10 4.21
N LEU A 41 0.41 -15.60 3.30
CA LEU A 41 -1.03 -15.88 3.27
C LEU A 41 -1.36 -17.22 2.62
N ALA A 42 -0.43 -17.84 1.88
CA ALA A 42 -0.66 -19.09 1.19
C ALA A 42 -1.07 -20.20 2.17
N GLY A 43 -2.21 -20.84 1.90
CA GLY A 43 -2.79 -21.86 2.79
C GLY A 43 -3.59 -21.31 3.98
N SER A 44 -3.67 -19.99 4.15
CA SER A 44 -4.58 -19.35 5.09
C SER A 44 -5.94 -19.05 4.44
N PRO A 45 -7.02 -18.86 5.22
CA PRO A 45 -8.31 -18.43 4.69
C PRO A 45 -8.36 -16.93 4.34
N ILE A 46 -7.28 -16.18 4.60
CA ILE A 46 -7.19 -14.75 4.35
C ILE A 46 -6.63 -14.52 2.94
N ALA A 47 -7.34 -13.73 2.15
CA ALA A 47 -6.92 -13.34 0.82
C ALA A 47 -6.67 -11.83 0.75
N ARG A 48 -5.62 -11.45 0.01
CA ARG A 48 -5.44 -10.08 -0.48
C ARG A 48 -6.42 -9.84 -1.62
N THR A 49 -7.28 -8.83 -1.49
CA THR A 49 -8.37 -8.53 -2.42
C THR A 49 -8.19 -7.23 -3.19
N GLY A 50 -7.24 -6.39 -2.79
CA GLY A 50 -6.97 -5.11 -3.41
C GLY A 50 -5.66 -4.51 -2.93
N VAL A 51 -5.07 -3.66 -3.77
CA VAL A 51 -3.87 -2.88 -3.47
C VAL A 51 -4.04 -1.48 -4.04
N GLU A 52 -3.77 -0.48 -3.23
CA GLU A 52 -3.76 0.92 -3.63
C GLU A 52 -2.46 1.56 -3.14
N LEU A 53 -1.73 2.19 -4.06
CA LEU A 53 -0.46 2.85 -3.75
C LEU A 53 -0.65 4.36 -3.76
N SER A 54 -0.23 4.99 -2.67
CA SER A 54 -0.17 6.45 -2.48
C SER A 54 1.25 6.84 -2.06
N PRO A 55 1.64 8.13 -2.13
CA PRO A 55 2.94 8.57 -1.63
C PRO A 55 3.18 8.09 -0.19
N TYR A 56 4.28 7.35 0.00
CA TYR A 56 4.71 6.81 1.31
C TYR A 56 3.73 5.85 1.98
N ARG A 57 2.74 5.32 1.25
CA ARG A 57 1.70 4.45 1.80
C ARG A 57 1.22 3.42 0.80
N LEU A 58 1.28 2.16 1.19
CA LEU A 58 0.64 1.05 0.51
C LEU A 58 -0.60 0.64 1.31
N ARG A 59 -1.79 0.79 0.73
CA ARG A 59 -3.02 0.23 1.29
C ARG A 59 -3.26 -1.14 0.69
N VAL A 60 -3.54 -2.11 1.55
CA VAL A 60 -3.87 -3.48 1.12
C VAL A 60 -5.21 -3.87 1.74
N SER A 61 -6.12 -4.33 0.89
CA SER A 61 -7.42 -4.85 1.30
C SER A 61 -7.34 -6.36 1.52
N PHE A 62 -7.88 -6.83 2.64
CA PHE A 62 -7.94 -8.24 3.00
C PHE A 62 -9.38 -8.68 3.23
N ALA A 63 -9.64 -9.95 2.97
CA ALA A 63 -10.90 -10.59 3.32
C ALA A 63 -10.70 -12.07 3.65
N ASP A 64 -11.60 -12.58 4.48
CA ASP A 64 -11.88 -14.02 4.60
C ASP A 64 -13.40 -14.25 4.47
N ALA A 65 -13.89 -15.43 4.84
CA ALA A 65 -15.31 -15.78 4.73
C ALA A 65 -16.27 -14.83 5.48
N SER A 66 -15.80 -14.10 6.49
CA SER A 66 -16.64 -13.32 7.42
C SER A 66 -16.14 -11.89 7.68
N ARG A 67 -14.86 -11.61 7.41
CA ARG A 67 -14.21 -10.34 7.70
C ARG A 67 -13.71 -9.68 6.42
N ARG A 68 -13.70 -8.35 6.42
CA ARG A 68 -13.07 -7.52 5.41
C ARG A 68 -12.49 -6.29 6.08
N GLY A 69 -11.33 -5.86 5.62
CA GLY A 69 -10.72 -4.64 6.11
C GLY A 69 -9.49 -4.24 5.33
N ASP A 70 -9.09 -2.99 5.49
CA ASP A 70 -7.91 -2.43 4.85
C ASP A 70 -6.85 -2.13 5.89
N ILE A 71 -5.59 -2.35 5.52
CA ILE A 71 -4.41 -2.04 6.34
C ILE A 71 -3.50 -1.12 5.53
N ASP A 72 -3.11 0.00 6.14
CA ASP A 72 -2.15 0.95 5.59
C ASP A 72 -0.75 0.60 6.09
N PHE A 73 0.15 0.32 5.15
CA PHE A 73 1.59 0.14 5.38
C PHE A 73 2.33 1.41 4.95
N SER A 74 2.97 2.08 5.90
CA SER A 74 3.73 3.29 5.64
C SER A 74 5.20 2.98 5.39
N PHE A 75 5.82 3.71 4.46
CA PHE A 75 7.24 3.61 4.17
C PHE A 75 7.85 5.00 3.95
N ASN A 76 9.15 5.14 4.16
CA ASN A 76 9.85 6.41 3.98
C ASN A 76 10.52 6.54 2.60
N SER A 77 11.15 7.68 2.33
CA SER A 77 11.89 7.95 1.09
C SER A 77 13.12 7.06 0.86
N LYS A 78 13.51 6.24 1.85
CA LYS A 78 14.61 5.27 1.76
C LYS A 78 14.10 3.84 1.55
N SER A 79 12.85 3.66 1.11
CA SER A 79 12.24 2.35 0.90
C SER A 79 12.35 1.46 2.14
N THR A 80 11.98 2.02 3.29
CA THR A 80 11.92 1.31 4.57
C THR A 80 10.51 1.36 5.11
N TRP A 81 9.92 0.20 5.42
CA TRP A 81 8.64 0.10 6.11
C TRP A 81 8.75 0.67 7.52
N THR A 82 7.86 1.58 7.90
CA THR A 82 7.94 2.29 9.18
C THR A 82 6.75 2.05 10.09
N ALA A 83 5.59 1.70 9.53
CA ALA A 83 4.37 1.44 10.31
C ALA A 83 3.37 0.60 9.52
N ALA A 84 2.51 -0.10 10.25
CA ALA A 84 1.30 -0.72 9.72
C ALA A 84 0.12 -0.39 10.66
N GLN A 85 -1.05 -0.08 10.09
CA GLN A 85 -2.24 0.26 10.88
C GLN A 85 -3.52 -0.05 10.13
N GLU A 86 -4.58 -0.35 10.88
CA GLU A 86 -5.92 -0.53 10.31
C GLU A 86 -6.50 0.79 9.80
N VAL A 87 -7.15 0.74 8.65
CA VAL A 87 -7.90 1.88 8.12
C VAL A 87 -9.19 2.07 8.90
N GLY A 88 -9.43 3.30 9.37
CA GLY A 88 -10.60 3.66 10.18
C GLY A 88 -10.43 3.46 11.69
N GLY A 89 -9.23 3.09 12.14
CA GLY A 89 -8.85 2.98 13.55
C GLY A 89 -8.75 1.54 14.08
N PRO A 90 -8.36 1.38 15.36
CA PRO A 90 -8.18 0.07 15.98
C PRO A 90 -9.45 -0.79 16.00
N GLY A 91 -9.30 -2.09 15.72
CA GLY A 91 -10.35 -3.10 15.66
C GLY A 91 -11.21 -3.08 14.40
N ARG A 92 -10.94 -2.21 13.42
CA ARG A 92 -11.81 -2.05 12.23
C ARG A 92 -11.81 -3.24 11.31
N THR A 93 -10.71 -3.98 11.25
CA THR A 93 -10.57 -5.17 10.43
C THR A 93 -11.02 -6.44 11.15
N LYS A 94 -11.52 -6.31 12.40
CA LYS A 94 -12.03 -7.41 13.23
C LYS A 94 -11.01 -8.54 13.44
N GLY A 95 -9.76 -8.20 13.69
CA GLY A 95 -8.69 -9.18 13.95
C GLY A 95 -7.87 -9.58 12.71
N LEU A 96 -8.23 -9.10 11.51
CA LEU A 96 -7.45 -9.42 10.30
C LEU A 96 -6.04 -8.84 10.37
N TYR A 97 -5.86 -7.64 10.96
CA TYR A 97 -4.54 -7.05 11.12
C TYR A 97 -3.60 -7.92 11.94
N GLU A 98 -4.05 -8.40 13.09
CA GLU A 98 -3.29 -9.27 13.98
C GLU A 98 -2.99 -10.62 13.31
N ASP A 99 -3.95 -11.18 12.58
CA ASP A 99 -3.76 -12.43 11.85
C ASP A 99 -2.74 -12.30 10.72
N VAL A 100 -2.84 -11.25 9.90
CA VAL A 100 -1.87 -10.95 8.83
C VAL A 100 -0.48 -10.75 9.42
N GLN A 101 -0.35 -9.95 10.49
CA GLN A 101 0.93 -9.72 11.16
C GLN A 101 1.55 -11.03 11.67
N ARG A 102 0.75 -11.91 12.27
CA ARG A 102 1.18 -13.22 12.77
C ARG A 102 1.67 -14.12 11.64
N LEU A 103 0.93 -14.20 10.54
CA LEU A 103 1.29 -15.00 9.36
C LEU A 103 2.60 -14.51 8.73
N MET A 104 2.74 -13.20 8.54
CA MET A 104 3.97 -12.61 7.98
C MET A 104 5.19 -12.84 8.87
N SER A 105 5.01 -12.75 10.20
CA SER A 105 6.08 -13.05 11.16
C SER A 105 6.50 -14.52 11.14
N ALA A 106 5.52 -15.43 11.04
CA ALA A 106 5.78 -16.87 10.97
C ALA A 106 6.52 -17.26 9.68
N ASP A 107 6.14 -16.67 8.54
CA ASP A 107 6.83 -16.88 7.28
C ASP A 107 8.28 -16.36 7.32
N ALA A 108 8.50 -15.16 7.87
CA ALA A 108 9.85 -14.60 8.02
C ALA A 108 10.76 -15.45 8.92
N ALA A 109 10.20 -16.10 9.95
CA ALA A 109 10.96 -17.04 10.80
C ALA A 109 11.28 -18.37 10.11
N THR A 110 10.46 -18.77 9.13
CA THR A 110 10.62 -20.04 8.40
C THR A 110 11.51 -19.88 7.16
N ASN A 111 11.45 -18.72 6.52
CA ASN A 111 12.11 -18.39 5.26
C ASN A 111 12.89 -17.05 5.40
N PRO A 112 14.07 -17.07 6.05
CA PRO A 112 14.87 -15.86 6.31
C PRO A 112 15.48 -15.23 5.05
#